data_AF-A0A814EZQ8-F1
#
_entry.id   AF-A0A814EZQ8-F1
#
_cell.length_a   1.000
_cell.length_b   1.000
_cell.length_c   1.000
_cell.angle_alpha   90.00
_cell.angle_beta   90.00
_cell.angle_gamma   90.00
#
_symmetry.space_group_name_H-M   'P 1'
#
loop_
_entity.id
_entity.type
_entity.pdbx_description
1 polymer ?
#
loop_
_entity_poly.entity_id
_entity_poly.type
_entity_poly.pdbx_seq_one_letter_code
_entity_poly.pdbx_strand_id
1 'polypeptide(L)'
;MPHPPVLRAIRLVVDALRKAGHTVVEWQPYKHGYAFDLIGSIYGADGGEDVRNALALSGEPPIPNIATLLGTEATRLELNAVWDIQNKKYNYQQEYLAIWREISHVDGWIHPLAPHAAVKHNDFKYYGYTTVINLLDWPAVVLPVTFADRETDVKDATYKGISPLDTEIHNDYDADIYHGAPVSVQVIGRRLQEEYVIGLAEQIGIALSL
;
A
#
# COMPACT_ATOMS: atom_id res chain seq x y z
N MET A 1 -0.61 7.50 -10.16
CA MET A 1 -1.87 7.64 -9.41
C MET A 1 -2.58 6.29 -9.45
N PRO A 2 -3.40 5.94 -8.44
CA PRO A 2 -4.26 4.76 -8.54
C PRO A 2 -5.21 4.81 -9.74
N HIS A 3 -5.68 3.65 -10.17
CA HIS A 3 -6.71 3.48 -11.17
C HIS A 3 -8.02 4.19 -10.75
N PRO A 4 -8.83 4.64 -11.73
CA PRO A 4 -10.10 5.31 -11.47
C PRO A 4 -11.02 4.65 -10.43
N PRO A 5 -11.25 3.33 -10.40
CA PRO A 5 -12.10 2.71 -9.38
C PRO A 5 -11.58 2.91 -7.96
N VAL A 6 -10.26 2.91 -7.77
CA VAL A 6 -9.63 3.12 -6.45
C VAL A 6 -9.78 4.57 -6.02
N LEU A 7 -9.61 5.53 -6.93
CA LEU A 7 -9.86 6.95 -6.66
C LEU A 7 -11.32 7.19 -6.29
N ARG A 8 -12.26 6.54 -6.99
CA ARG A 8 -13.69 6.59 -6.66
C ARG A 8 -13.97 5.99 -5.28
N ALA A 9 -13.37 4.85 -4.94
CA ALA A 9 -13.53 4.24 -3.62
C ALA A 9 -13.07 5.17 -2.48
N ILE A 10 -11.92 5.82 -2.64
CA ILE A 10 -11.44 6.82 -1.67
C ILE A 10 -12.43 7.98 -1.55
N ARG A 11 -12.94 8.51 -2.68
CA ARG A 11 -13.93 9.58 -2.68
C ARG A 11 -15.22 9.17 -1.96
N LEU A 12 -15.74 7.96 -2.22
CA LEU A 12 -16.94 7.43 -1.55
C LEU A 12 -16.77 7.38 -0.04
N VAL A 13 -15.62 6.90 0.45
CA VAL A 13 -15.31 6.84 1.88
C VAL A 13 -15.22 8.24 2.49
N VAL A 14 -14.51 9.16 1.82
CA VAL A 14 -14.38 10.56 2.27
C VAL A 14 -15.73 11.25 2.36
N ASP A 15 -16.57 11.10 1.33
CA ASP A 15 -17.91 11.71 1.27
C ASP A 15 -18.84 11.13 2.34
N ALA A 16 -18.81 9.81 2.54
CA ALA A 16 -19.59 9.13 3.57
C ALA A 16 -19.20 9.59 4.98
N LEU A 17 -17.90 9.66 5.28
CA LEU A 17 -17.40 10.14 6.58
C LEU A 17 -17.78 11.59 6.84
N ARG A 18 -17.62 12.48 5.85
CA ARG A 18 -18.04 13.89 5.97
C ARG A 18 -19.54 14.00 6.22
N LYS A 19 -20.36 13.22 5.50
CA LYS A 19 -21.82 13.21 5.68
C LYS A 19 -22.22 12.70 7.07
N ALA A 20 -21.47 11.77 7.64
CA ALA A 20 -21.66 11.27 9.01
C ALA A 20 -21.15 12.24 10.10
N GLY A 21 -20.55 13.38 9.71
CA GLY A 21 -20.09 14.41 10.65
C GLY A 21 -18.64 14.28 11.09
N HIS A 22 -17.85 13.39 10.48
CA HIS A 22 -16.42 13.27 10.76
C HIS A 22 -15.61 14.36 10.05
N THR A 23 -14.53 14.80 10.69
CA THR A 23 -13.54 15.68 10.08
C THR A 23 -12.59 14.88 9.21
N VAL A 24 -12.59 15.13 7.90
CA VAL A 24 -11.67 14.50 6.96
C VAL A 24 -10.69 15.54 6.42
N VAL A 25 -9.42 15.39 6.80
CA VAL A 25 -8.32 16.24 6.36
C VAL A 25 -7.48 15.52 5.30
N GLU A 26 -7.06 16.25 4.28
CA GLU A 26 -6.06 15.73 3.34
C GLU A 26 -4.69 15.74 4.01
N TRP A 27 -3.93 14.65 3.82
CA TRP A 27 -2.61 14.50 4.39
C TRP A 27 -1.63 14.01 3.34
N GLN A 28 -0.42 14.57 3.39
CA GLN A 28 0.66 14.24 2.47
C GLN A 28 1.58 13.18 3.08
N PRO A 29 1.76 12.02 2.41
CA PRO A 29 2.64 10.96 2.90
C PRO A 29 4.08 11.41 3.17
N TYR A 30 4.69 10.95 4.27
CA TYR A 30 6.04 11.34 4.64
C TYR A 30 7.11 10.37 4.09
N LYS A 31 7.87 10.84 3.09
CA LYS A 31 9.02 10.11 2.49
C LYS A 31 8.72 8.64 2.14
N HIS A 32 7.54 8.35 1.57
CA HIS A 32 7.14 6.98 1.22
C HIS A 32 8.06 6.29 0.21
N GLY A 33 8.67 7.04 -0.72
CA GLY A 33 9.68 6.48 -1.63
C GLY A 33 10.91 5.96 -0.87
N TYR A 34 11.46 6.75 0.05
CA TYR A 34 12.56 6.31 0.91
C TYR A 34 12.19 5.10 1.76
N ALA A 35 10.96 5.06 2.29
CA ALA A 35 10.47 3.93 3.07
C ALA A 35 10.40 2.64 2.25
N PHE A 36 9.94 2.74 1.01
CA PHE A 36 9.89 1.63 0.06
C PHE A 36 11.29 1.07 -0.23
N ASP A 37 12.28 1.93 -0.48
CA ASP A 37 13.66 1.51 -0.71
C ASP A 37 14.31 0.92 0.56
N LEU A 38 14.05 1.53 1.71
CA LEU A 38 14.60 1.11 3.00
C LEU A 38 14.13 -0.30 3.38
N ILE A 39 12.83 -0.58 3.26
CA ILE A 39 12.32 -1.91 3.58
C ILE A 39 12.68 -2.95 2.52
N GLY A 40 12.80 -2.56 1.24
CA GLY A 40 13.38 -3.43 0.21
C GLY A 40 14.79 -3.90 0.59
N SER A 41 15.59 -3.00 1.18
CA SER A 41 16.94 -3.34 1.67
C SER A 41 16.92 -4.28 2.88
N ILE A 42 15.86 -4.23 3.70
CA ILE A 42 15.65 -5.18 4.81
C ILE A 42 15.25 -6.56 4.27
N TYR A 43 14.30 -6.60 3.34
CA TYR A 43 13.82 -7.86 2.74
C TYR A 43 14.90 -8.58 1.95
N GLY A 44 15.76 -7.84 1.25
CA GLY A 44 16.87 -8.40 0.48
C GLY A 44 18.17 -8.58 1.26
N ALA A 45 18.18 -8.41 2.59
CA ALA A 45 19.42 -8.34 3.37
C ALA A 45 20.29 -9.61 3.30
N ASP A 46 19.68 -10.78 3.14
CA ASP A 46 20.37 -12.07 2.98
C ASP A 46 20.78 -12.35 1.53
N GLY A 47 20.48 -11.45 0.59
CA GLY A 47 20.67 -11.66 -0.84
C GLY A 47 19.71 -12.67 -1.44
N GLY A 48 18.56 -12.95 -0.83
CA GLY A 48 17.56 -13.92 -1.28
C GLY A 48 17.97 -15.39 -1.05
N GLU A 49 18.93 -15.63 -0.18
CA GLU A 49 19.49 -16.94 0.13
C GLU A 49 18.43 -17.88 0.72
N ASP A 50 17.68 -17.40 1.70
CA ASP A 50 16.64 -18.19 2.38
C ASP A 50 15.53 -18.56 1.40
N VAL A 51 15.13 -17.64 0.52
CA VAL A 51 14.11 -17.91 -0.50
C VAL A 51 14.59 -18.94 -1.53
N ARG A 52 15.83 -18.84 -2.02
CA ARG A 52 16.40 -19.83 -2.94
C ARG A 52 16.51 -21.21 -2.29
N ASN A 53 16.93 -21.28 -1.03
CA ASN A 53 17.01 -22.53 -0.29
C ASN A 53 15.62 -23.18 -0.12
N ALA A 54 14.59 -22.38 0.15
CA ALA A 54 13.22 -22.88 0.22
C ALA A 54 12.71 -23.41 -1.12
N LEU A 55 12.96 -22.71 -2.23
CA LEU A 55 12.57 -23.15 -3.58
C LEU A 55 13.29 -24.44 -4.00
N ALA A 56 14.56 -24.61 -3.60
CA ALA A 56 15.31 -25.82 -3.89
C ALA A 56 14.71 -27.09 -3.26
N LEU A 57 13.89 -26.97 -2.21
CA LEU A 57 13.20 -28.11 -1.59
C LEU A 57 12.14 -28.74 -2.50
N SER A 58 11.45 -27.93 -3.31
CA SER A 58 10.47 -28.44 -4.29
C SER A 58 11.11 -28.68 -5.66
N GLY A 59 12.16 -27.95 -6.00
CA GLY A 59 12.77 -27.94 -7.33
C GLY A 59 11.97 -27.12 -8.36
N GLU A 60 10.94 -26.40 -7.92
CA GLU A 60 10.12 -25.56 -8.79
C GLU A 60 10.79 -24.19 -9.03
N PRO A 61 10.63 -23.60 -10.22
CA PRO A 61 11.11 -22.24 -10.46
C PRO A 61 10.30 -21.22 -9.65
N PRO A 62 10.87 -20.03 -9.36
CA PRO A 62 10.10 -18.93 -8.81
C PRO A 62 8.91 -18.58 -9.70
N ILE A 63 7.76 -18.25 -9.11
CA ILE A 63 6.63 -17.74 -9.88
C ILE A 63 7.00 -16.42 -10.57
N PRO A 64 6.46 -16.11 -11.77
CA PRO A 64 6.88 -14.94 -12.55
C PRO A 64 6.86 -13.62 -11.78
N ASN A 65 5.85 -13.42 -10.93
CA ASN A 65 5.65 -12.19 -10.18
C ASN A 65 6.69 -11.96 -9.06
N ILE A 66 7.36 -13.01 -8.57
CA ILE A 66 8.43 -12.88 -7.57
C ILE A 66 9.82 -13.08 -8.19
N ALA A 67 9.90 -13.64 -9.39
CA ALA A 67 11.18 -13.89 -10.06
C ALA A 67 12.00 -12.61 -10.22
N THR A 68 11.34 -11.47 -10.48
CA THR A 68 11.98 -10.15 -10.55
C THR A 68 12.47 -9.66 -9.19
N LEU A 69 11.74 -9.95 -8.11
CA LEU A 69 12.14 -9.65 -6.73
C LEU A 69 13.32 -10.51 -6.25
N LEU A 70 13.45 -11.72 -6.81
CA LEU A 70 14.53 -12.67 -6.51
C LEU A 70 15.71 -12.55 -7.51
N GLY A 71 15.60 -11.69 -8.51
CA GLY A 71 16.46 -11.61 -9.68
C GLY A 71 17.83 -10.96 -9.44
N THR A 72 18.82 -11.83 -9.29
CA THR A 72 20.18 -11.82 -9.89
C THR A 72 21.28 -10.82 -9.50
N GLU A 73 21.12 -9.84 -8.59
CA GLU A 73 22.27 -9.04 -8.12
C GLU A 73 22.24 -8.59 -6.64
N ALA A 74 21.26 -9.06 -5.85
CA ALA A 74 21.18 -8.67 -4.44
C ALA A 74 22.38 -9.23 -3.66
N THR A 75 23.33 -8.36 -3.33
CA THR A 75 24.50 -8.72 -2.53
C THR A 75 24.07 -8.90 -1.09
N ARG A 76 24.39 -10.06 -0.51
CA ARG A 76 24.20 -10.32 0.92
C ARG A 76 24.88 -9.23 1.72
N LEU A 77 24.15 -8.65 2.67
CA LEU A 77 24.67 -7.61 3.54
C LEU A 77 25.45 -8.21 4.70
N GLU A 78 26.53 -7.53 5.07
CA GLU A 78 27.29 -7.82 6.29
C GLU A 78 26.52 -7.35 7.54
N LEU A 79 26.82 -7.96 8.69
CA LEU A 79 26.09 -7.72 9.94
C LEU A 79 25.98 -6.23 10.31
N ASN A 80 27.06 -5.48 10.20
CA ASN A 80 27.07 -4.05 10.54
C ASN A 80 26.18 -3.23 9.59
N ALA A 81 26.13 -3.58 8.29
CA ALA A 81 25.25 -2.93 7.33
C ALA A 81 23.77 -3.22 7.65
N VAL A 82 23.46 -4.44 8.10
CA VAL A 82 22.12 -4.78 8.60
C VAL A 82 21.78 -3.91 9.82
N TRP A 83 22.67 -3.77 10.80
CA TRP A 83 22.44 -2.89 11.96
C TRP A 83 22.21 -1.43 11.57
N ASP A 84 22.97 -0.90 10.60
CA ASP A 84 22.77 0.46 10.10
C ASP A 84 21.39 0.65 9.46
N ILE A 85 20.91 -0.34 8.70
CA ILE A 85 19.56 -0.33 8.12
C ILE A 85 18.49 -0.38 9.23
N GLN A 86 18.67 -1.18 10.28
CA GLN A 86 17.73 -1.21 11.41
C GLN A 86 17.68 0.13 12.16
N ASN A 87 18.83 0.79 12.33
CA ASN A 87 18.88 2.14 12.89
C ASN A 87 18.13 3.16 12.01
N LYS A 88 18.30 3.10 10.68
CA LYS A 88 17.53 3.92 9.73
C LYS A 88 16.03 3.67 9.82
N LYS A 89 15.61 2.40 9.95
CA LYS A 89 14.19 2.04 10.18
C LYS A 89 13.68 2.66 11.48
N TYR A 90 14.40 2.50 12.57
CA TYR A 90 14.01 3.05 13.86
C TYR A 90 13.86 4.58 13.79
N ASN A 91 14.83 5.28 13.22
CA ASN A 91 14.76 6.73 13.04
C ASN A 91 13.57 7.15 12.18
N TYR A 92 13.31 6.45 11.07
CA TYR A 92 12.14 6.70 10.24
C TYR A 92 10.82 6.54 11.00
N GLN A 93 10.69 5.49 11.83
CA GLN A 93 9.53 5.29 12.69
C GLN A 93 9.36 6.42 13.72
N GLN A 94 10.46 6.92 14.30
CA GLN A 94 10.43 8.06 15.22
C GLN A 94 10.01 9.36 14.51
N GLU A 95 10.57 9.65 13.33
CA GLU A 95 10.19 10.79 12.49
C GLU A 95 8.69 10.77 12.17
N TYR A 96 8.18 9.61 11.73
CA TYR A 96 6.77 9.45 11.39
C TYR A 96 5.85 9.64 12.60
N LEU A 97 6.23 9.10 13.76
CA LEU A 97 5.49 9.29 15.00
C LEU A 97 5.48 10.75 15.46
N ALA A 98 6.59 11.48 15.28
CA ALA A 98 6.65 12.90 15.57
C ALA A 98 5.66 13.69 14.69
N ILE A 99 5.63 13.41 13.38
CA ILE A 99 4.68 14.02 12.46
C ILE A 99 3.24 13.70 12.87
N TRP A 100 2.92 12.44 13.20
CA TRP A 100 1.58 12.10 13.67
C TRP A 100 1.15 12.96 14.86
N ARG A 101 2.06 13.21 15.82
CA ARG A 101 1.77 14.02 17.01
C ARG A 101 1.54 15.50 16.69
N GLU A 102 2.14 16.01 15.61
CA GLU A 102 1.93 17.39 15.16
C GLU A 102 0.57 17.58 14.48
N ILE A 103 0.05 16.54 13.83
CA ILE A 103 -1.29 16.57 13.23
C ILE A 103 -2.30 16.36 14.37
N SER A 104 -2.62 17.45 15.07
CA SER A 104 -3.60 17.44 16.16
C SER A 104 -4.93 16.86 15.68
N HIS A 105 -5.54 15.99 16.51
CA HIS A 105 -6.87 15.40 16.30
C HIS A 105 -7.02 14.44 15.11
N VAL A 106 -5.98 13.67 14.77
CA VAL A 106 -6.12 12.55 13.82
C VAL A 106 -6.18 11.21 14.55
N ASP A 107 -7.28 10.51 14.31
CA ASP A 107 -7.60 9.21 14.88
C ASP A 107 -7.08 8.06 14.00
N GLY A 108 -7.09 8.24 12.68
CA GLY A 108 -6.71 7.23 11.70
C GLY A 108 -6.49 7.81 10.32
N TRP A 109 -5.81 7.06 9.45
CA TRP A 109 -5.61 7.44 8.05
C TRP A 109 -6.27 6.44 7.12
N ILE A 110 -6.76 6.94 5.99
CA ILE A 110 -7.38 6.13 4.95
C ILE A 110 -6.62 6.40 3.66
N HIS A 111 -6.17 5.34 2.99
CA HIS A 111 -5.52 5.47 1.70
C HIS A 111 -5.76 4.22 0.83
N PRO A 112 -5.38 4.25 -0.46
CA PRO A 112 -5.51 3.11 -1.36
C PRO A 112 -4.79 1.86 -0.83
N LEU A 113 -5.40 0.68 -0.90
CA LEU A 113 -4.69 -0.57 -0.59
C LEU A 113 -3.66 -0.93 -1.67
N ALA A 114 -4.05 -0.75 -2.93
CA ALA A 114 -3.30 -1.07 -4.12
C ALA A 114 -3.60 0.00 -5.17
N PRO A 115 -2.78 0.15 -6.22
CA PRO A 115 -3.06 1.12 -7.27
C PRO A 115 -4.19 0.67 -8.21
N HIS A 116 -4.74 -0.52 -8.07
CA HIS A 116 -5.76 -1.10 -8.95
C HIS A 116 -6.86 -1.79 -8.14
N ALA A 117 -7.98 -2.12 -8.79
CA ALA A 117 -8.95 -3.10 -8.28
C ALA A 117 -8.31 -4.51 -8.24
N ALA A 118 -9.06 -5.60 -8.01
CA ALA A 118 -8.49 -6.94 -8.03
C ALA A 118 -7.58 -7.18 -9.25
N VAL A 119 -6.31 -7.52 -9.00
CA VAL A 119 -5.25 -7.54 -10.02
C VAL A 119 -5.44 -8.66 -11.01
N LYS A 120 -5.01 -8.45 -12.27
CA LYS A 120 -4.86 -9.54 -13.23
C LYS A 120 -3.82 -10.54 -12.73
N HIS A 121 -4.01 -11.81 -13.11
CA HIS A 121 -3.09 -12.88 -12.73
C HIS A 121 -1.66 -12.54 -13.17
N ASN A 122 -0.69 -12.63 -12.24
CA ASN A 122 0.73 -12.32 -12.43
C ASN A 122 1.06 -10.89 -12.88
N ASP A 123 0.23 -9.89 -12.55
CA ASP A 123 0.43 -8.51 -12.99
C ASP A 123 0.49 -7.50 -11.83
N PHE A 124 0.94 -7.94 -10.64
CA PHE A 124 1.03 -7.08 -9.47
C PHE A 124 2.40 -6.39 -9.42
N LYS A 125 2.44 -5.11 -9.80
CA LYS A 125 3.70 -4.37 -10.06
C LYS A 125 4.14 -3.44 -8.93
N TYR A 126 3.25 -3.05 -8.01
CA TYR A 126 3.56 -2.02 -7.01
C TYR A 126 3.00 -2.31 -5.63
N TYR A 127 3.92 -2.42 -4.66
CA TYR A 127 3.62 -2.81 -3.28
C TYR A 127 3.61 -1.62 -2.29
N GLY A 128 3.97 -0.42 -2.75
CA GLY A 128 4.30 0.70 -1.87
C GLY A 128 3.22 1.10 -0.87
N TYR A 129 1.95 0.98 -1.23
CA TYR A 129 0.83 1.31 -0.34
C TYR A 129 0.82 0.50 0.96
N THR A 130 1.11 -0.80 0.92
CA THR A 130 1.15 -1.64 2.13
C THR A 130 2.54 -1.67 2.74
N THR A 131 3.57 -1.68 1.89
CA THR A 131 4.98 -1.82 2.28
C THR A 131 5.44 -0.77 3.30
N VAL A 132 4.99 0.48 3.19
CA VAL A 132 5.33 1.53 4.17
C VAL A 132 4.71 1.23 5.54
N ILE A 133 3.49 0.70 5.57
CA ILE A 133 2.80 0.33 6.81
C ILE A 133 3.52 -0.84 7.51
N ASN A 134 4.01 -1.81 6.74
CA ASN A 134 4.87 -2.87 7.27
C ASN A 134 6.16 -2.31 7.88
N LEU A 135 6.80 -1.32 7.25
CA LEU A 135 8.01 -0.69 7.79
C LEU A 135 7.71 0.01 9.12
N LEU A 136 6.56 0.68 9.20
CA LEU A 136 6.12 1.42 10.39
C LEU A 136 5.71 0.50 11.55
N ASP A 137 5.36 -0.76 11.27
CA ASP A 137 4.82 -1.71 12.24
C ASP A 137 3.51 -1.19 12.86
N TRP A 138 2.61 -0.70 12.01
CA TRP A 138 1.33 -0.11 12.40
C TRP A 138 0.16 -1.00 12.02
N PRO A 139 -0.91 -1.05 12.84
CA PRO A 139 -2.11 -1.81 12.52
C PRO A 139 -2.85 -1.20 11.33
N ALA A 140 -3.34 -2.08 10.47
CA ALA A 140 -4.17 -1.71 9.34
C ALA A 140 -5.32 -2.71 9.14
N VAL A 141 -6.49 -2.20 8.74
CA VAL A 141 -7.67 -2.97 8.35
C VAL A 141 -8.02 -2.65 6.91
N VAL A 142 -8.34 -3.68 6.13
CA VAL A 142 -8.76 -3.54 4.73
C VAL A 142 -10.28 -3.65 4.66
N LEU A 143 -10.91 -2.66 4.03
CA LEU A 143 -12.36 -2.60 3.85
C LEU A 143 -12.71 -2.64 2.35
N PRO A 144 -13.50 -3.62 1.89
CA PRO A 144 -14.14 -3.56 0.58
C PRO A 144 -15.13 -2.39 0.54
N VAL A 145 -15.08 -1.57 -0.51
CA VAL A 145 -15.90 -0.35 -0.60
C VAL A 145 -16.86 -0.40 -1.78
N THR A 146 -16.39 -0.87 -2.93
CA THR A 146 -17.18 -0.85 -4.16
C THR A 146 -16.65 -1.88 -5.14
N PHE A 147 -17.30 -1.98 -6.29
CA PHE A 147 -16.83 -2.72 -7.46
C PHE A 147 -16.50 -1.75 -8.57
N ALA A 148 -15.46 -2.05 -9.35
CA ALA A 148 -15.09 -1.26 -10.51
C ALA A 148 -16.20 -1.29 -11.58
N ASP A 149 -16.44 -0.15 -12.20
CA ASP A 149 -17.57 0.07 -13.10
C ASP A 149 -17.09 0.78 -14.37
N ARG A 150 -17.22 0.13 -15.53
CA ARG A 150 -16.63 0.64 -16.78
C ARG A 150 -17.24 1.96 -17.26
N GLU A 151 -18.49 2.25 -16.88
CA GLU A 151 -19.21 3.45 -17.33
C GLU A 151 -18.80 4.69 -16.52
N THR A 152 -18.44 4.49 -15.25
CA THR A 152 -18.07 5.56 -14.33
C THR A 152 -16.57 5.70 -14.12
N ASP A 153 -15.82 4.60 -14.17
CA ASP A 153 -14.40 4.54 -13.90
C ASP A 153 -13.58 4.71 -15.18
N VAL A 154 -13.68 5.90 -15.79
CA VAL A 154 -13.00 6.20 -17.06
C VAL A 154 -11.55 6.61 -16.82
N LYS A 155 -10.64 6.08 -17.65
CA LYS A 155 -9.22 6.42 -17.63
C LYS A 155 -9.00 7.89 -18.01
N ASP A 156 -8.24 8.62 -17.20
CA ASP A 156 -7.79 9.96 -17.56
C ASP A 156 -6.65 9.88 -18.59
N ALA A 157 -6.95 10.25 -19.84
CA ALA A 157 -5.98 10.27 -20.93
C ALA A 157 -4.96 11.43 -20.83
N THR A 158 -5.20 12.41 -19.97
CA THR A 158 -4.32 13.58 -19.79
C THR A 158 -3.32 13.40 -18.66
N TYR A 159 -3.47 12.34 -17.86
CA TYR A 159 -2.61 12.07 -16.72
C TYR A 159 -1.14 11.86 -17.14
N LYS A 160 -0.25 12.49 -16.38
CA LYS A 160 1.20 12.29 -16.50
C LYS A 160 1.70 11.65 -15.20
N GLY A 161 2.20 10.43 -15.32
CA GLY A 161 2.75 9.71 -14.17
C GLY A 161 3.93 10.43 -13.55
N ILE A 162 4.05 10.31 -12.23
CA ILE A 162 5.15 10.92 -11.47
C ILE A 162 6.45 10.10 -11.54
N SER A 163 6.36 8.87 -12.05
CA SER A 163 7.48 7.97 -12.32
C SER A 163 7.17 7.06 -13.53
N PRO A 164 8.17 6.34 -14.08
CA PRO A 164 7.94 5.36 -15.13
C PRO A 164 6.97 4.26 -14.71
N LEU A 165 7.14 3.70 -13.51
CA LEU A 165 6.24 2.67 -12.96
C LEU A 165 4.82 3.21 -12.77
N ASP A 166 4.69 4.45 -12.34
CA ASP A 166 3.39 5.09 -12.16
C ASP A 166 2.65 5.30 -13.49
N THR A 167 3.40 5.64 -14.54
CA THR A 167 2.90 5.76 -15.91
C THR A 167 2.47 4.39 -16.45
N GLU A 168 3.27 3.35 -16.21
CA GLU A 168 2.96 1.97 -16.61
C GLU A 168 1.67 1.50 -15.95
N ILE A 169 1.56 1.62 -14.63
CA ILE A 169 0.37 1.21 -13.89
C ILE A 169 -0.86 1.95 -14.38
N HIS A 170 -0.79 3.27 -14.54
CA HIS A 170 -1.91 4.04 -15.10
C HIS A 170 -2.29 3.54 -16.50
N ASN A 171 -1.29 3.21 -17.32
CA ASN A 171 -1.51 2.73 -18.67
C ASN A 171 -2.15 1.34 -18.73
N ASP A 172 -1.86 0.48 -17.75
CA ASP A 172 -2.40 -0.88 -17.65
C ASP A 172 -3.90 -0.96 -17.31
N TYR A 173 -4.52 0.17 -16.95
CA TYR A 173 -5.95 0.21 -16.67
C TYR A 173 -6.79 0.01 -17.94
N ASP A 174 -7.64 -1.02 -17.90
CA ASP A 174 -8.63 -1.37 -18.91
C ASP A 174 -10.00 -1.54 -18.22
N ALA A 175 -10.94 -0.66 -18.56
CA ALA A 175 -12.23 -0.58 -17.88
C ALA A 175 -13.08 -1.86 -18.07
N ASP A 176 -12.98 -2.53 -19.22
CA ASP A 176 -13.74 -3.74 -19.50
C ASP A 176 -13.19 -4.94 -18.74
N ILE A 177 -11.86 -5.06 -18.63
CA ILE A 177 -11.22 -6.13 -17.86
C ILE A 177 -11.49 -5.99 -16.37
N TYR A 178 -11.45 -4.76 -15.83
CA TYR A 178 -11.65 -4.53 -14.40
C TYR A 178 -13.12 -4.44 -13.98
N HIS A 179 -14.08 -4.39 -14.91
CA HIS A 179 -15.50 -4.27 -14.56
C HIS A 179 -15.96 -5.40 -13.62
N GLY A 180 -16.60 -5.04 -12.51
CA GLY A 180 -17.04 -5.97 -11.48
C GLY A 180 -15.94 -6.44 -10.52
N ALA A 181 -14.69 -6.00 -10.67
CA ALA A 181 -13.62 -6.32 -9.74
C ALA A 181 -13.81 -5.58 -8.40
N PRO A 182 -13.62 -6.24 -7.24
CA PRO A 182 -13.74 -5.58 -5.95
C PRO A 182 -12.62 -4.56 -5.75
N VAL A 183 -12.97 -3.47 -5.07
CA VAL A 183 -12.10 -2.35 -4.73
C VAL A 183 -12.15 -2.13 -3.24
N SER A 184 -10.98 -2.08 -2.61
CA SER A 184 -10.83 -1.89 -1.18
C SER A 184 -9.97 -0.68 -0.84
N VAL A 185 -10.19 -0.14 0.35
CA VAL A 185 -9.34 0.87 0.97
C VAL A 185 -8.67 0.30 2.21
N GLN A 186 -7.59 0.94 2.64
CA GLN A 186 -6.86 0.57 3.85
C GLN A 186 -7.06 1.66 4.90
N VAL A 187 -7.41 1.24 6.13
CA VAL A 187 -7.57 2.08 7.32
C VAL A 187 -6.42 1.77 8.25
N ILE A 188 -5.65 2.77 8.65
CA ILE A 188 -4.47 2.61 9.49
C ILE A 188 -4.62 3.43 10.75
N GLY A 189 -4.18 2.87 11.87
CA GLY A 189 -3.99 3.61 13.12
C GLY A 189 -2.57 3.47 13.62
N ARG A 190 -2.37 3.90 14.87
CA ARG A 190 -1.05 3.85 15.48
C ARG A 190 -0.71 2.45 15.99
N ARG A 191 0.58 2.16 16.05
CA ARG A 191 1.14 0.95 16.67
C ARG A 191 0.49 0.64 18.03
N LEU A 192 0.09 -0.63 18.24
CA LEU A 192 -0.59 -1.15 19.44
C LEU A 192 -1.97 -0.53 19.69
N GLN A 193 -2.72 -0.23 18.63
CA GLN A 193 -4.09 0.27 18.71
C GLN A 193 -5.04 -0.53 17.81
N GLU A 194 -4.83 -1.84 17.70
CA GLU A 194 -5.57 -2.75 16.82
C GLU A 194 -7.08 -2.64 17.03
N GLU A 195 -7.56 -2.66 18.29
CA GLU A 195 -8.99 -2.54 18.62
C GLU A 195 -9.56 -1.19 18.19
N TYR A 196 -8.76 -0.12 18.27
CA TYR A 196 -9.16 1.20 17.83
C TYR A 196 -9.29 1.26 16.30
N VAL A 197 -8.35 0.65 15.56
CA VAL A 197 -8.42 0.59 14.08
C VAL A 197 -9.63 -0.24 13.62
N ILE A 198 -9.94 -1.32 14.33
CA ILE A 198 -11.17 -2.10 14.07
C ILE A 198 -12.41 -1.21 14.30
N GLY A 199 -12.45 -0.43 15.38
CA GLY A 199 -13.52 0.52 15.64
C GLY A 199 -13.65 1.61 14.56
N LEU A 200 -12.53 2.15 14.07
CA LEU A 200 -12.55 3.08 12.93
C LEU A 200 -13.12 2.42 11.67
N ALA A 201 -12.71 1.19 11.40
CA ALA A 201 -13.18 0.43 10.25
C ALA A 201 -14.69 0.14 10.34
N GLU A 202 -15.21 -0.16 11.53
CA GLU A 202 -16.64 -0.30 11.79
C GLU A 202 -17.40 1.00 11.50
N GLN A 203 -16.90 2.15 11.98
CA GLN A 203 -17.53 3.44 11.70
C GLN A 203 -17.56 3.77 10.20
N ILE A 204 -16.50 3.42 9.46
CA ILE A 204 -16.46 3.58 7.99
C ILE A 204 -17.50 2.66 7.33
N GLY A 205 -17.60 1.40 7.78
CA GLY A 205 -18.61 0.45 7.30
C GLY A 205 -20.04 0.99 7.50
N ILE A 206 -20.35 1.47 8.70
CA ILE A 206 -21.64 2.11 9.02
C ILE A 206 -21.90 3.32 8.11
N ALA A 207 -20.92 4.21 7.92
CA ALA A 207 -21.05 5.39 7.09
C ALA A 207 -21.30 5.04 5.60
N LEU A 208 -20.71 3.94 5.12
CA LEU A 208 -20.91 3.43 3.76
C LEU A 208 -22.17 2.55 3.62
N SER A 209 -22.85 2.22 4.72
CA SER A 209 -23.97 1.26 4.76
C SER A 209 -23.58 -0.13 4.26
N LEU A 210 -22.39 -0.59 4.67
CA LEU A 210 -21.84 -1.92 4.39
C LEU A 210 -22.14 -2.94 5.49
#